data_AF-A0A7S2GYI9-F1
#
_entry.id   AF-A0A7S2GYI9-F1
#
_cell.length_a   1.000
_cell.length_b   1.000
_cell.length_c   1.000
_cell.angle_alpha   90.00
_cell.angle_beta   90.00
_cell.angle_gamma   90.00
#
_symmetry.space_group_name_H-M   'P 1'
#
loop_
_entity.id
_entity.type
_entity.pdbx_description
1 polymer ?
#
loop_
_entity_poly.entity_id
_entity_poly.type
_entity_poly.pdbx_seq_one_letter_code
_entity_poly.pdbx_strand_id
1 'polypeptide(L)'
;KYYTLCKEYNRGMSVEMRQMQASAVLLAALCIPTFSEKSSSATANKKKDSIMQDKHTIQSTAEDDIAKEKMARMATLLGFHTRHPTREVLLSEIRTRNIMEDVPKYLRDLYALLENNSDPLIMVEQARPLLDKLRAEIGSTSATSEGEDEK
;
A
#
# COMPACT_ATOMS: atom_id res chain seq x y z
N LYS A 1 -5.90 9.65 -3.32
CA LYS A 1 -7.01 10.64 -3.33
C LYS A 1 -6.59 11.98 -2.74
N TYR A 2 -6.20 12.07 -1.47
CA TYR A 2 -5.70 13.32 -0.85
C TYR A 2 -4.60 13.99 -1.69
N TYR A 3 -3.57 13.24 -2.10
CA TYR A 3 -2.52 13.77 -2.98
C TYR A 3 -3.05 14.42 -4.27
N THR A 4 -3.97 13.75 -4.97
CA THR A 4 -4.58 14.27 -6.19
C THR A 4 -5.32 15.57 -5.94
N LEU A 5 -6.10 15.63 -4.85
CA LEU A 5 -6.81 16.84 -4.42
C LEU A 5 -5.82 17.98 -4.16
N CYS A 6 -4.76 17.73 -3.39
CA CYS A 6 -3.76 18.75 -3.10
C CYS A 6 -3.00 19.18 -4.35
N LYS A 7 -2.68 18.27 -5.27
CA LYS A 7 -2.03 18.58 -6.55
C LYS A 7 -2.91 19.45 -7.45
N GLU A 8 -4.22 19.22 -7.49
CA GLU A 8 -5.16 19.98 -8.33
C GLU A 8 -5.56 21.34 -7.73
N TYR A 9 -5.80 21.39 -6.42
CA TYR A 9 -6.36 22.58 -5.76
C TYR A 9 -5.32 23.43 -5.03
N ASN A 10 -4.16 22.89 -4.65
CA ASN A 10 -3.08 23.64 -4.01
C ASN A 10 -1.97 23.98 -5.03
N ARG A 11 -2.26 24.95 -5.90
CA ARG A 11 -1.31 25.42 -6.94
C ARG A 11 0.01 25.98 -6.39
N GLY A 12 0.06 26.35 -5.11
CA GLY A 12 1.25 26.86 -4.43
C GLY A 12 2.09 25.79 -3.71
N MET A 13 1.78 24.50 -3.87
CA MET A 13 2.51 23.44 -3.18
C MET A 13 3.98 23.38 -3.64
N SER A 14 4.89 23.51 -2.68
CA SER A 14 6.33 23.39 -2.90
C SER A 14 6.69 22.03 -3.50
N VAL A 15 7.78 22.00 -4.26
CA VAL A 15 8.27 20.76 -4.90
C VAL A 15 8.63 19.72 -3.83
N GLU A 16 9.22 20.16 -2.72
CA GLU A 16 9.55 19.31 -1.57
C GLU A 16 8.32 18.68 -0.93
N MET A 17 7.27 19.46 -0.65
CA MET A 17 6.01 18.95 -0.09
C MET A 17 5.35 17.97 -1.06
N ARG A 18 5.37 18.28 -2.37
CA ARG A 18 4.83 17.39 -3.40
C ARG A 18 5.57 16.05 -3.43
N GLN A 19 6.89 16.10 -3.38
CA GLN A 19 7.75 14.93 -3.35
C GLN A 19 7.53 14.09 -2.09
N MET A 20 7.39 14.74 -0.93
CA MET A 20 7.07 14.08 0.34
C MET A 20 5.71 13.36 0.28
N GLN A 21 4.67 14.05 -0.18
CA GLN A 21 3.33 13.45 -0.29
C GLN A 21 3.29 12.33 -1.34
N ALA A 22 3.95 12.49 -2.49
CA ALA A 22 4.03 11.45 -3.52
C ALA A 22 4.78 10.20 -2.98
N SER A 23 5.87 10.41 -2.25
CA SER A 23 6.63 9.34 -1.58
C SER A 23 5.79 8.61 -0.54
N ALA A 24 5.04 9.36 0.28
CA ALA A 24 4.13 8.79 1.27
C ALA A 24 3.03 7.94 0.61
N VAL A 25 2.45 8.40 -0.51
CA VAL A 25 1.45 7.62 -1.27
C VAL A 25 2.03 6.31 -1.80
N LEU A 26 3.23 6.34 -2.40
CA LEU A 26 3.87 5.15 -2.93
C LEU A 26 4.22 4.16 -1.81
N LEU A 27 4.86 4.63 -0.74
CA LEU A 27 5.24 3.79 0.39
C LEU A 27 4.02 3.20 1.11
N ALA A 28 2.97 4.01 1.31
CA ALA A 28 1.72 3.52 1.90
C ALA A 28 1.10 2.40 1.06
N ALA A 29 1.12 2.52 -0.28
CA ALA A 29 0.63 1.46 -1.17
C ALA A 29 1.52 0.21 -1.14
N LEU A 30 2.86 0.36 -1.08
CA LEU A 30 3.79 -0.75 -0.99
C LEU A 30 3.66 -1.53 0.32
N CYS A 31 3.41 -0.83 1.44
CA CYS A 31 3.25 -1.40 2.78
C CYS A 31 1.89 -2.09 3.03
N ILE A 32 0.97 -2.10 2.05
CA ILE A 32 -0.27 -2.86 2.18
C ILE A 32 0.07 -4.36 2.23
N PRO A 33 -0.33 -5.09 3.28
CA PRO A 33 -0.06 -6.52 3.38
C PRO A 33 -0.63 -7.28 2.19
N THR A 34 0.20 -8.06 1.50
CA THR A 34 -0.21 -8.98 0.43
C THR A 34 -0.41 -10.41 0.93
N PHE A 35 -0.04 -10.67 2.19
CA PHE A 35 -0.27 -11.97 2.81
C PHE A 35 -1.76 -12.24 2.83
N SER A 36 -2.12 -13.31 2.12
CA SER A 36 -3.48 -13.80 2.07
C SER A 36 -4.04 -13.84 3.49
N GLU A 37 -5.12 -13.09 3.74
CA GLU A 37 -5.89 -13.19 4.99
C GLU A 37 -6.40 -14.63 5.26
N LYS A 38 -6.16 -15.55 4.32
CA LYS A 38 -6.39 -17.00 4.39
C LYS A 38 -5.41 -17.78 5.26
N SER A 39 -4.35 -17.19 5.84
CA SER A 39 -3.40 -17.97 6.65
C SER A 39 -3.94 -18.41 8.02
N SER A 40 -5.09 -17.91 8.46
CA SER A 40 -5.79 -18.41 9.66
C SER A 40 -6.59 -19.70 9.44
N SER A 41 -6.59 -20.30 8.24
CA SER A 41 -7.26 -21.58 7.96
C SER A 41 -6.36 -22.67 7.33
N ALA A 42 -5.04 -22.51 7.34
CA ALA A 42 -4.11 -23.41 6.63
C ALA A 42 -3.53 -24.57 7.47
N THR A 43 -4.16 -24.97 8.57
CA THR A 43 -3.90 -26.29 9.18
C THR A 43 -5.02 -27.25 8.79
N ALA A 44 -4.99 -27.74 7.55
CA ALA A 44 -5.74 -28.94 7.19
C ALA A 44 -4.99 -29.68 6.08
N ASN A 45 -4.11 -30.58 6.50
CA ASN A 45 -3.58 -31.67 5.69
C ASN A 45 -4.74 -32.33 4.94
N LYS A 46 -4.77 -32.14 3.62
CA LYS A 46 -5.77 -32.71 2.73
C LYS A 46 -5.45 -34.19 2.52
N LYS A 47 -5.79 -35.06 3.49
CA LYS A 47 -6.01 -36.48 3.21
C LYS A 47 -7.48 -36.69 2.85
N LYS A 48 -7.65 -36.91 1.55
CA LYS A 48 -8.77 -37.50 0.84
C LYS A 48 -9.36 -38.66 1.66
N ASP A 49 -10.60 -38.51 2.11
CA ASP A 49 -11.69 -39.49 1.94
C ASP A 49 -12.92 -39.11 2.77
N SER A 50 -14.10 -39.37 2.18
CA SER A 50 -15.37 -39.63 2.84
C SER A 50 -16.14 -38.46 3.50
N ILE A 51 -17.14 -37.96 2.77
CA ILE A 51 -18.55 -37.82 3.22
C ILE A 51 -18.70 -37.26 4.65
N MET A 52 -18.58 -35.94 4.83
CA MET A 52 -19.24 -35.12 5.88
C MET A 52 -18.83 -33.65 5.67
N GLN A 53 -19.50 -32.96 4.75
CA GLN A 53 -19.26 -31.56 4.44
C GLN A 53 -20.62 -30.88 4.43
N ASP A 54 -20.90 -29.97 5.39
CA ASP A 54 -21.91 -28.91 5.14
C ASP A 54 -22.09 -27.79 6.19
N LYS A 55 -21.30 -27.68 7.27
CA LYS A 55 -21.50 -26.56 8.23
C LYS A 55 -20.35 -25.55 8.30
N HIS A 56 -19.10 -26.01 8.21
CA HIS A 56 -17.94 -25.11 8.38
C HIS A 56 -17.52 -24.37 7.10
N THR A 57 -17.81 -24.93 5.92
CA THR A 57 -17.49 -24.30 4.63
C THR A 57 -18.49 -23.19 4.28
N ILE A 58 -19.77 -23.35 4.61
CA ILE A 58 -20.84 -22.37 4.32
C ILE A 58 -20.66 -21.09 5.17
N GLN A 59 -20.20 -21.23 6.42
CA GLN A 59 -20.03 -20.09 7.32
C GLN A 59 -18.85 -19.19 6.92
N SER A 60 -17.75 -19.77 6.46
CA SER A 60 -16.59 -19.02 5.97
C SER A 60 -16.92 -18.16 4.73
N THR A 61 -17.77 -18.65 3.83
CA THR A 61 -18.15 -17.88 2.63
C THR A 61 -19.07 -16.70 2.96
N ALA A 62 -19.96 -16.85 3.96
CA ALA A 62 -20.86 -15.79 4.37
C ALA A 62 -20.13 -14.64 5.07
N GLU A 63 -19.16 -14.95 5.93
CA GLU A 63 -18.34 -13.94 6.61
C GLU A 63 -17.47 -13.14 5.61
N ASP A 64 -16.87 -13.83 4.64
CA ASP A 64 -16.10 -13.20 3.55
C ASP A 64 -16.96 -12.24 2.71
N ASP A 65 -18.20 -12.62 2.42
CA ASP A 65 -19.09 -11.79 1.61
C ASP A 65 -19.58 -10.56 2.36
N ILE A 66 -19.82 -10.68 3.68
CA ILE A 66 -20.11 -9.52 4.54
C ILE A 66 -18.92 -8.56 4.60
N ALA A 67 -17.68 -9.08 4.73
CA ALA A 67 -16.48 -8.26 4.77
C ALA A 67 -16.25 -7.50 3.44
N LYS A 68 -16.44 -8.19 2.30
CA LYS A 68 -16.39 -7.57 0.97
C LYS A 68 -17.45 -6.48 0.81
N GLU A 69 -18.69 -6.73 1.24
CA GLU A 69 -19.75 -5.73 1.11
C GLU A 69 -19.46 -4.49 1.97
N LYS A 70 -19.01 -4.67 3.21
CA LYS A 70 -18.57 -3.58 4.09
C LYS A 70 -17.45 -2.77 3.44
N MET A 71 -16.44 -3.44 2.87
CA MET A 71 -15.36 -2.78 2.15
C MET A 71 -15.87 -1.99 0.94
N ALA A 72 -16.82 -2.54 0.17
CA ALA A 72 -17.40 -1.85 -0.97
C ALA A 72 -18.20 -0.61 -0.59
N ARG A 73 -18.96 -0.67 0.51
CA ARG A 73 -19.65 0.52 1.05
C ARG A 73 -18.65 1.57 1.52
N MET A 74 -17.58 1.18 2.21
CA MET A 74 -16.52 2.11 2.63
C MET A 74 -15.82 2.77 1.43
N ALA A 75 -15.47 1.98 0.40
CA ALA A 75 -14.87 2.51 -0.82
C ALA A 75 -15.78 3.56 -1.50
N THR A 76 -17.09 3.29 -1.53
CA THR A 76 -18.09 4.21 -2.09
C THR A 76 -18.15 5.51 -1.29
N LEU A 77 -18.12 5.45 0.05
CA LEU A 77 -18.12 6.65 0.91
C LEU A 77 -16.87 7.52 0.72
N LEU A 78 -15.72 6.90 0.47
CA LEU A 78 -14.47 7.63 0.16
C LEU A 78 -14.41 8.14 -1.30
N GLY A 79 -15.44 7.89 -2.12
CA GLY A 79 -15.46 8.31 -3.52
C GLY A 79 -14.48 7.52 -4.40
N PHE A 80 -14.21 6.25 -4.05
CA PHE A 80 -13.56 5.32 -4.97
C PHE A 80 -14.56 4.81 -6.00
N HIS A 81 -14.14 4.78 -7.27
CA HIS A 81 -14.94 4.19 -8.35
C HIS A 81 -14.87 2.66 -8.34
N THR A 82 -13.85 2.10 -7.68
CA THR A 82 -13.66 0.65 -7.54
C THR A 82 -14.30 0.17 -6.25
N ARG A 83 -15.07 -0.92 -6.33
CA ARG A 83 -15.71 -1.53 -5.15
C ARG A 83 -14.69 -2.17 -4.19
N HIS A 84 -13.53 -2.56 -4.70
CA HIS A 84 -12.47 -3.18 -3.90
C HIS A 84 -11.13 -2.54 -4.25
N PRO A 85 -10.66 -1.53 -3.49
CA PRO A 85 -9.36 -0.93 -3.72
C PRO A 85 -8.26 -1.88 -3.23
N THR A 86 -7.88 -2.84 -4.07
CA THR A 86 -6.76 -3.74 -3.80
C THR A 86 -5.43 -3.01 -4.00
N ARG A 87 -4.36 -3.53 -3.39
CA ARG A 87 -2.99 -3.02 -3.56
C ARG A 87 -2.60 -2.84 -5.03
N GLU A 88 -2.88 -3.83 -5.86
CA GLU A 88 -2.58 -3.81 -7.30
C GLU A 88 -3.33 -2.68 -8.03
N VAL A 89 -4.61 -2.49 -7.71
CA VAL A 89 -5.43 -1.40 -8.27
C VAL A 89 -4.87 -0.04 -7.86
N LEU A 90 -4.46 0.11 -6.60
CA LEU A 90 -3.87 1.36 -6.09
C LEU A 90 -2.51 1.66 -6.75
N LEU A 91 -1.64 0.66 -6.93
CA LEU A 91 -0.36 0.81 -7.63
C LEU A 91 -0.56 1.13 -9.13
N SER A 92 -1.58 0.56 -9.76
CA SER A 92 -1.98 0.91 -11.13
C SER A 92 -2.48 2.35 -11.22
N GLU A 93 -3.26 2.81 -10.24
CA GLU A 93 -3.74 4.19 -10.17
C GLU A 93 -2.57 5.19 -9.99
N ILE A 94 -1.57 4.86 -9.18
CA ILE A 94 -0.35 5.66 -9.01
C ILE A 94 0.37 5.85 -10.35
N ARG A 95 0.43 4.80 -11.18
CA ARG A 95 1.05 4.84 -12.50
C ARG A 95 0.23 5.67 -13.50
N THR A 96 -1.07 5.44 -13.58
CA THR A 96 -1.95 6.14 -14.54
C THR A 96 -2.11 7.62 -14.23
N ARG A 97 -1.96 8.03 -12.96
CA ARG A 97 -2.00 9.44 -12.54
C ARG A 97 -0.64 10.14 -12.58
N ASN A 98 0.40 9.50 -13.12
CA ASN A 98 1.77 10.02 -13.18
C ASN A 98 2.31 10.53 -11.83
N ILE A 99 1.92 9.87 -10.72
CA ILE A 99 2.43 10.24 -9.38
C ILE A 99 3.91 9.87 -9.27
N MET A 100 4.37 8.86 -10.02
CA MET A 100 5.75 8.39 -10.04
C MET A 100 6.77 9.47 -10.45
N GLU A 101 6.37 10.47 -11.24
CA GLU A 101 7.26 11.57 -11.65
C GLU A 101 7.69 12.44 -10.46
N ASP A 102 6.79 12.60 -9.50
CA ASP A 102 7.01 13.40 -8.29
C ASP A 102 7.79 12.61 -7.22
N VAL A 103 8.08 11.32 -7.44
CA VAL A 103 8.75 10.43 -6.49
C VAL A 103 10.28 10.44 -6.71
N PRO A 104 11.10 10.53 -5.62
CA PRO A 104 12.55 10.42 -5.72
C PRO A 104 12.99 9.12 -6.43
N LYS A 105 14.09 9.20 -7.18
CA LYS A 105 14.57 8.08 -8.00
C LYS A 105 14.80 6.80 -7.16
N TYR A 106 15.35 6.92 -5.96
CA TYR A 106 15.66 5.75 -5.12
C TYR A 106 14.40 4.96 -4.69
N LEU A 107 13.26 5.65 -4.50
CA LEU A 107 11.98 4.99 -4.19
C LEU A 107 11.33 4.37 -5.43
N ARG A 108 11.52 4.97 -6.61
CA ARG A 108 11.11 4.34 -7.87
C ARG A 108 11.91 3.08 -8.15
N ASP A 109 13.21 3.10 -7.88
CA ASP A 109 14.09 1.94 -8.00
C ASP A 109 13.64 0.85 -7.00
N LEU A 110 13.27 1.22 -5.77
CA LEU A 110 12.70 0.29 -4.78
C LEU A 110 11.37 -0.31 -5.24
N TYR A 111 10.46 0.49 -5.80
CA TYR A 111 9.21 0.00 -6.39
C TYR A 111 9.46 -1.00 -7.52
N ALA A 112 10.37 -0.67 -8.44
CA ALA A 112 10.72 -1.57 -9.55
C ALA A 112 11.33 -2.89 -9.04
N LEU A 113 12.19 -2.82 -8.02
CA LEU A 113 12.78 -3.99 -7.39
C LEU A 113 11.73 -4.90 -6.74
N LEU A 114 10.67 -4.35 -6.14
CA LEU A 114 9.65 -5.15 -5.45
C LEU A 114 8.56 -5.68 -6.40
N GLU A 115 8.19 -4.93 -7.46
CA GLU A 115 7.04 -5.30 -8.30
C GLU A 115 7.41 -5.94 -9.64
N ASN A 116 8.58 -5.63 -10.24
CA ASN A 116 8.89 -6.01 -11.63
C ASN A 116 9.77 -7.27 -11.75
N ASN A 117 9.51 -8.28 -10.91
CA ASN A 117 10.13 -9.61 -10.96
C ASN A 117 11.64 -9.61 -10.65
N SER A 118 11.97 -9.48 -9.37
CA SER A 118 13.33 -9.56 -8.86
C SER A 118 13.74 -10.99 -8.51
N ASP A 119 14.99 -11.33 -8.82
CA ASP A 119 15.60 -12.57 -8.36
C ASP A 119 15.75 -12.50 -6.81
N PRO A 120 15.14 -13.44 -6.06
CA PRO A 120 15.13 -13.39 -4.59
C PRO A 120 16.53 -13.42 -3.99
N LEU A 121 17.54 -13.94 -4.71
CA LEU A 121 18.93 -13.98 -4.25
C LEU A 121 19.57 -12.59 -4.21
N ILE A 122 19.27 -11.73 -5.19
CA ILE A 122 19.86 -10.39 -5.30
C ILE A 122 18.95 -9.29 -4.70
N MET A 123 17.66 -9.58 -4.55
CA MET A 123 16.67 -8.60 -4.09
C MET A 123 17.06 -7.97 -2.75
N VAL A 124 17.52 -8.78 -1.79
CA VAL A 124 17.87 -8.29 -0.46
C VAL A 124 19.12 -7.41 -0.49
N GLU A 125 20.13 -7.81 -1.27
CA GLU A 125 21.38 -7.05 -1.43
C GLU A 125 21.11 -5.67 -2.06
N GLN A 126 20.22 -5.62 -3.05
CA GLN A 126 19.85 -4.38 -3.74
C GLN A 126 18.87 -3.51 -2.94
N ALA A 127 17.95 -4.10 -2.16
CA ALA A 127 16.97 -3.36 -1.37
C ALA A 127 17.61 -2.67 -0.16
N ARG A 128 18.58 -3.32 0.49
CA ARG A 128 19.21 -2.83 1.72
C ARG A 128 19.76 -1.40 1.62
N PRO A 129 20.60 -1.02 0.63
CA PRO A 129 21.10 0.35 0.52
C PRO A 129 20.01 1.39 0.21
N LEU A 130 18.89 0.98 -0.40
CA LEU A 130 17.75 1.88 -0.64
C LEU A 130 16.97 2.14 0.65
N LEU A 131 16.81 1.10 1.48
CA LEU A 131 16.17 1.21 2.80
C LEU A 131 17.04 1.98 3.80
N ASP A 132 18.36 1.82 3.77
CA ASP A 132 19.27 2.60 4.61
C ASP A 132 19.22 4.10 4.28
N LYS A 133 19.09 4.45 2.98
CA LYS A 133 18.86 5.84 2.55
C LYS A 133 17.53 6.37 3.07
N LEU A 134 16.45 5.61 2.94
CA LEU A 134 15.14 5.99 3.46
C LEU A 134 15.18 6.23 4.98
N ARG A 135 15.87 5.35 5.72
CA ARG A 135 16.08 5.50 7.16
C ARG A 135 16.83 6.78 7.53
N ALA A 136 17.83 7.15 6.74
CA ALA A 136 18.59 8.38 6.96
C ALA A 136 17.73 9.63 6.76
N GLU A 137 16.83 9.64 5.76
CA GLU A 137 15.91 10.76 5.51
C GLU A 137 14.87 10.93 6.64
N ILE A 138 14.35 9.82 7.20
CA ILE A 138 13.38 9.85 8.31
C ILE A 138 13.96 10.50 9.57
N GLY A 139 15.25 10.30 9.84
CA GLY A 139 15.93 10.90 10.99
C GLY A 139 16.13 12.41 10.89
N SER A 140 15.97 13.00 9.70
CA SER A 140 16.12 14.45 9.48
C SER A 140 14.85 15.24 9.80
N THR A 141 13.66 14.63 9.71
CA THR A 141 12.37 15.35 9.81
C THR A 141 11.75 15.33 11.20
N SER A 142 12.20 14.48 12.12
CA SER A 142 11.70 14.43 13.50
C SER A 142 12.30 15.49 14.43
N ALA A 143 13.26 16.29 13.94
CA ALA A 143 13.99 17.29 14.75
C ALA A 143 13.49 18.74 14.58
N THR A 144 12.45 19.00 13.79
CA THR A 144 12.01 20.37 13.43
C THR A 144 10.58 20.69 13.88
N SER A 145 10.04 20.00 14.87
CA SER A 145 8.68 20.26 15.41
C SER A 145 8.66 20.62 16.90
N GLU A 146 9.71 21.27 17.42
CA GLU A 146 9.70 21.85 18.77
C GLU A 146 9.69 23.38 18.68
N GLY A 147 8.49 23.96 18.82
CA GLY A 147 8.22 25.22 19.54
C GLY A 147 8.72 26.54 18.96
N GLU A 148 7.93 27.15 18.06
CA GLU A 148 7.86 28.62 17.95
C GLU A 148 6.39 29.07 18.07
N ASP A 149 5.92 29.19 19.31
CA ASP A 149 4.71 29.95 19.66
C ASP A 149 4.87 30.47 21.10
N GLU A 150 5.40 31.69 21.26
CA GLU A 150 4.84 32.70 22.18
C GLU A 150 5.61 34.03 22.04
N LYS A 151 4.94 35.04 21.49
CA LYS A 151 5.16 36.44 21.87
C LYS A 151 3.87 37.23 21.78
#